data_AF-A0A8D5FU31-F1
#
_entry.id   AF-A0A8D5FU31-F1
#
_cell.length_a   1.000
_cell.length_b   1.000
_cell.length_c   1.000
_cell.angle_alpha   90.00
_cell.angle_beta   90.00
_cell.angle_gamma   90.00
#
_symmetry.space_group_name_H-M   'P 1'
#
loop_
_entity.id
_entity.type
_entity.pdbx_description
1 polymer ?
#
loop_
_entity_poly.entity_id
_entity_poly.type
_entity_poly.pdbx_seq_one_letter_code
_entity_poly.pdbx_strand_id
1 'polypeptide(L)' 'MKRTTTILLAGLFFITIVFPGTSFAGSTKCKVISIDGSNVTLDCGDNADNFDEGTKVLVKIKKSRKAIEGC' A
#
# COMPACT_ATOMS: atom_id res chain seq x y z
N MET A 1 20.08 -54.67 -16.97
CA MET A 1 19.87 -54.02 -18.28
C MET A 1 18.79 -52.96 -18.12
N LYS A 2 19.18 -51.68 -18.22
CA LYS A 2 18.40 -50.56 -18.74
C LYS A 2 17.15 -50.08 -17.96
N ARG A 3 17.25 -48.80 -17.58
CA ARG A 3 16.23 -47.73 -17.55
C ARG A 3 15.64 -47.44 -16.17
N THR A 4 16.13 -46.41 -15.45
CA THR A 4 15.87 -44.97 -15.67
C THR A 4 14.37 -44.66 -15.79
N THR A 5 13.66 -44.85 -14.70
CA THR A 5 12.28 -44.42 -14.44
C THR A 5 12.19 -44.49 -12.91
N THR A 6 12.09 -43.42 -12.13
CA THR A 6 11.44 -42.13 -12.40
C THR A 6 11.93 -41.17 -11.29
N ILE A 7 13.15 -40.65 -11.42
CA ILE A 7 13.60 -39.47 -10.66
C ILE A 7 13.01 -38.27 -11.38
N LEU A 8 11.71 -38.05 -11.22
CA LEU A 8 10.99 -36.94 -11.85
C LEU A 8 9.86 -36.48 -10.93
N LEU A 9 10.19 -36.30 -9.66
CA LEU A 9 9.33 -35.65 -8.66
C LEU A 9 10.17 -34.72 -7.76
N ALA A 10 11.12 -34.01 -8.35
CA ALA A 10 11.99 -33.04 -7.68
C ALA A 10 12.04 -31.69 -8.42
N GLY A 11 10.97 -31.33 -9.12
CA GLY A 11 10.90 -30.07 -9.83
C GLY A 11 9.46 -29.63 -9.94
N LEU A 12 9.02 -28.76 -9.02
CA LEU A 12 7.93 -27.77 -9.18
C LEU A 12 7.58 -27.07 -7.85
N PHE A 13 8.55 -26.83 -6.98
CA PHE A 13 8.39 -25.86 -5.86
C PHE A 13 9.19 -24.57 -6.11
N PHE A 14 9.20 -24.11 -7.36
CA PHE A 14 9.45 -22.70 -7.69
C PHE A 14 8.12 -22.05 -8.02
N ILE A 15 7.20 -22.04 -7.04
CA ILE A 15 6.07 -21.12 -7.10
C ILE A 15 6.65 -19.76 -6.76
N THR A 16 7.06 -19.10 -7.84
CA THR A 16 7.14 -17.66 -8.02
C THR A 16 6.59 -16.90 -6.83
N ILE A 17 7.49 -16.24 -6.09
CA ILE A 17 7.13 -15.15 -5.20
C ILE A 17 6.58 -14.05 -6.12
N VAL A 18 5.29 -14.11 -6.43
CA VAL A 18 4.56 -13.01 -7.04
C VAL A 18 4.50 -11.97 -5.93
N PHE A 19 5.45 -11.03 -5.93
CA PHE A 19 5.32 -9.77 -5.20
C PHE A 19 4.17 -9.01 -5.85
N PRO A 20 2.95 -8.98 -5.30
CA PRO A 20 1.90 -8.16 -5.85
C PRO A 20 2.15 -6.75 -5.33
N GLY A 21 2.47 -5.84 -6.24
CA GLY A 21 2.35 -4.41 -5.96
C GLY A 21 3.55 -3.80 -5.26
N THR A 22 4.62 -3.55 -6.02
CA THR A 22 5.28 -2.26 -5.88
C THR A 22 4.36 -1.21 -6.51
N SER A 23 3.30 -0.81 -5.80
CA SER A 23 2.52 0.36 -6.18
C SER A 23 3.46 1.55 -6.10
N PHE A 24 3.74 2.18 -7.24
CA PHE A 24 4.42 3.46 -7.27
C PHE A 24 3.58 4.43 -6.42
N ALA A 25 4.06 4.72 -5.21
CA ALA A 25 3.30 5.46 -4.21
C ALA A 25 3.20 6.93 -4.61
N GLY A 26 2.20 7.24 -5.45
CA GLY A 26 1.73 8.60 -5.64
C GLY A 26 1.19 9.12 -4.31
N SER A 27 1.70 10.26 -3.84
CA SER A 27 1.16 10.93 -2.66
C SER A 27 0.24 12.07 -3.11
N THR A 28 -1.02 12.03 -2.71
CA THR A 28 -1.96 13.12 -2.94
C THR A 28 -2.24 13.85 -1.63
N LYS A 29 -2.64 15.11 -1.72
CA LYS A 29 -3.03 15.90 -0.55
C LYS A 29 -4.54 15.82 -0.43
N CYS A 30 -5.02 15.34 0.71
CA CYS A 30 -6.44 15.30 1.03
C CYS A 30 -6.73 16.19 2.24
N LYS A 31 -7.96 16.71 2.33
CA LYS A 31 -8.46 17.46 3.48
C LYS A 31 -9.31 16.54 4.34
N VAL A 32 -9.20 16.66 5.67
CA VAL A 32 -10.09 15.97 6.60
C VAL A 32 -11.42 16.74 6.63
N ILE A 33 -12.52 16.05 6.32
CA ILE A 33 -13.88 16.65 6.35
C ILE A 33 -14.59 16.31 7.65
N SER A 34 -14.53 15.04 8.07
CA SER A 34 -15.16 14.55 9.29
C SER A 34 -14.30 13.49 9.97
N ILE A 35 -14.48 13.38 11.28
CA ILE A 35 -13.91 12.32 12.11
C ILE A 35 -15.07 11.77 12.94
N ASP A 36 -15.38 10.49 12.71
CA ASP A 36 -16.52 9.81 13.29
C ASP A 36 -16.02 8.59 14.07
N GLY A 37 -15.60 8.84 15.31
CA GLY A 37 -14.97 7.86 16.18
C GLY A 37 -13.65 7.36 15.61
N SER A 38 -13.63 6.11 15.12
CA SER A 38 -12.46 5.49 14.48
C SER A 38 -12.40 5.69 12.96
N ASN A 39 -13.43 6.29 12.36
CA ASN A 39 -13.50 6.53 10.93
C ASN A 39 -13.10 7.97 10.61
N VAL A 40 -12.39 8.18 9.50
CA VAL A 40 -11.97 9.51 9.03
C VAL A 40 -12.39 9.67 7.58
N THR A 41 -13.13 10.74 7.29
CA THR A 41 -13.55 11.08 5.92
C THR A 41 -12.57 12.09 5.33
N LEU A 42 -11.95 11.73 4.20
CA LEU A 42 -10.98 12.55 3.49
C LEU A 42 -11.54 13.01 2.14
N ASP A 43 -11.45 14.32 1.87
CA ASP A 43 -11.66 14.88 0.52
C ASP A 43 -10.32 14.90 -0.22
N CYS A 44 -10.19 14.04 -1.23
CA CYS A 44 -9.02 13.97 -2.11
C CYS A 44 -9.26 14.64 -3.49
N GLY A 45 -10.40 15.28 -3.69
CA GLY A 45 -10.82 15.85 -4.98
C GLY A 45 -10.81 14.83 -6.11
N ASP A 46 -10.31 15.23 -7.28
CA ASP A 46 -10.20 14.41 -8.49
C ASP A 46 -9.31 13.16 -8.33
N ASN A 47 -8.59 13.04 -7.21
CA ASN A 47 -7.74 11.90 -6.94
C ASN A 47 -8.40 10.82 -6.09
N ALA A 48 -9.66 11.00 -5.69
CA ALA A 48 -10.39 10.02 -4.88
C ALA A 48 -10.44 8.64 -5.56
N ASP A 49 -10.58 8.61 -6.88
CA ASP A 49 -10.64 7.38 -7.69
C ASP A 49 -9.33 6.58 -7.71
N ASN A 50 -8.22 7.13 -7.20
CA ASN A 50 -6.95 6.40 -7.08
C ASN A 50 -6.85 5.57 -5.80
N PHE A 51 -7.88 5.59 -4.95
CA PHE A 51 -7.91 4.87 -3.68
C PHE A 51 -9.00 3.81 -3.71
N ASP A 52 -8.66 2.65 -4.25
CA ASP A 52 -9.57 1.51 -4.29
C ASP A 52 -9.91 1.01 -2.87
N GLU A 53 -11.11 0.48 -2.70
CA GLU A 53 -11.58 -0.11 -1.44
C GLU A 53 -10.63 -1.22 -0.96
N GLY A 54 -10.34 -1.22 0.36
CA GLY A 54 -9.42 -2.18 0.97
C GLY A 54 -7.93 -1.86 0.78
N THR A 55 -7.59 -0.83 0.02
CA THR A 55 -6.20 -0.39 -0.13
C THR A 55 -5.66 0.18 1.18
N LYS A 56 -4.52 -0.36 1.64
CA LYS A 56 -3.81 0.20 2.78
C LYS A 56 -3.08 1.48 2.36
N VAL A 57 -3.37 2.59 3.03
CA VAL A 57 -2.74 3.89 2.76
C VAL A 57 -1.90 4.36 3.94
N LEU A 58 -0.81 5.06 3.67
CA LEU A 58 0.00 5.74 4.68
C LEU A 58 -0.42 7.21 4.76
N VAL A 59 -1.02 7.60 5.89
CA VAL A 59 -1.41 9.00 6.13
C VAL A 59 -0.20 9.78 6.66
N LYS A 60 0.30 10.73 5.85
CA LYS A 60 1.39 11.64 6.26
C LYS A 60 0.83 13.03 6.55
N ILE A 61 0.84 13.43 7.81
CA ILE A 61 0.48 14.78 8.22
C ILE A 61 1.74 15.64 8.16
N LYS A 62 1.69 16.77 7.44
CA LYS A 62 2.76 17.77 7.52
C LYS A 62 2.72 18.37 8.92
N LYS A 63 3.72 18.07 9.76
CA LYS A 63 3.92 18.80 11.01
C LYS A 63 4.16 20.27 10.67
N SER A 64 3.24 21.16 11.02
CA SER A 64 3.57 22.58 11.04
C SER A 64 4.55 22.77 12.18
N ARG A 65 5.81 23.07 11.85
CA ARG A 65 6.72 23.64 12.84
C ARG A 65 6.13 25.01 13.17
N LYS A 66 5.29 25.10 14.21
CA LYS A 66 5.07 26.39 14.87
C LYS A 66 6.45 26.77 15.40
N ALA A 67 7.12 27.68 14.71
CA ALA A 67 8.14 28.49 15.36
C ALA A 67 7.40 29.21 16.47
N ILE A 68 7.55 28.74 17.70
CA ILE A 68 7.24 29.54 18.87
C ILE A 68 8.40 30.53 18.90
N GLU A 69 8.27 31.62 18.14
CA GLU A 69 9.08 32.81 18.42
C GLU A 69 8.53 33.39 19.71
N GLY A 70 9.00 32.85 20.83
CA GLY A 70 8.83 33.43 22.14
C GLY A 70 9.86 34.53 22.32
N CYS A 71 9.40 35.72 22.71
CA CYS A 71 10.20 36.78 23.29
C CYS A 71 10.91 36.32 24.57
#